data_AF-W6NDN2-F1
#
_entry.id   AF-W6NDN2-F1
#
_cell.length_a   1.000
_cell.length_b   1.000
_cell.length_c   1.000
_cell.angle_alpha   90.00
_cell.angle_beta   90.00
_cell.angle_gamma   90.00
#
_symmetry.space_group_name_H-M   'P 1'
#
loop_
_entity.id
_entity.type
_entity.pdbx_description
1 polymer ?
#
loop_
_entity_poly.entity_id
_entity_poly.type
_entity_poly.pdbx_seq_one_letter_code
_entity_poly.pdbx_strand_id
1 'polypeptide(L)'
;SSLEQLVERRVGRDTVVAAIEGLSRTEQFVRAAQKPQPLTKTPNELFLDYHFIKMFKSSEVQLIKMLRPTGEFNGTASNDSIIQSFKDLIKRQDEEIAVLKQEAKRSAAQIEQLKQASDKSELERELETAKKNLEESRAQIAKADGMQLQIQEMYRVNEQWRGEAAKYKQWAEQWQQYQIAQLPNPTETAVQYLQQQVQQLEQQLAYGYQAFEEHSKSTAKYASDCAEWKHRAEVAEAELAKEREAKRQQNALHNGENGLSELAALKAEQEDLLVLLADQHNKITQYRNRLKDLHQVVTDEEDD
;
A
#
# COMPACT_ATOMS: atom_id res chain seq x y z
N SER A 1 26.93 78.32 -10.41
CA SER A 1 27.34 76.95 -10.04
C SER A 1 28.18 77.01 -8.78
N SER A 2 27.84 76.23 -7.76
CA SER A 2 28.62 76.20 -6.51
C SER A 2 30.03 75.68 -6.77
N LEU A 3 31.03 76.17 -6.02
CA LEU A 3 32.42 75.71 -6.10
C LEU A 3 32.53 74.19 -5.92
N GLU A 4 31.69 73.62 -5.04
CA GLU A 4 31.60 72.18 -4.76
C GLU A 4 31.24 71.35 -6.00
N GLN A 5 30.28 71.83 -6.80
CA GLN A 5 29.84 71.15 -8.03
C GLN A 5 30.93 71.19 -9.11
N LEU A 6 31.74 72.26 -9.11
CA LEU A 6 32.87 72.39 -10.03
C LEU A 6 34.00 71.43 -9.65
N VAL A 7 34.33 71.34 -8.35
CA VAL A 7 35.31 70.39 -7.81
C VAL A 7 34.92 68.94 -8.14
N GLU A 8 33.66 68.58 -7.91
CA GLU A 8 33.15 67.24 -8.22
C GLU A 8 33.28 66.89 -9.70
N ARG A 9 32.92 67.80 -10.61
CA ARG A 9 32.95 67.53 -12.06
C ARG A 9 34.35 67.54 -12.68
N ARG A 10 35.31 68.27 -12.11
CA ARG A 10 36.62 68.52 -12.76
C ARG A 10 37.75 67.72 -12.16
N VAL A 11 37.72 67.46 -10.86
CA VAL A 11 38.81 66.80 -10.12
C VAL A 11 38.32 65.55 -9.40
N GLY A 12 37.08 65.58 -8.93
CA GLY A 12 36.50 64.52 -8.10
C GLY A 12 36.74 64.79 -6.61
N ARG A 13 35.69 64.67 -5.80
CA ARG A 13 35.72 64.98 -4.36
C ARG A 13 36.73 64.09 -3.62
N ASP A 14 36.77 62.79 -3.91
CA ASP A 14 37.70 61.86 -3.29
C ASP A 14 39.16 62.11 -3.66
N THR A 15 39.44 62.55 -4.90
CA THR A 15 40.78 62.95 -5.32
C THR A 15 41.29 64.13 -4.50
N VAL A 16 40.43 65.12 -4.25
CA VAL A 16 40.78 66.29 -3.44
C VAL A 16 40.98 65.90 -1.98
N VAL A 17 40.11 65.05 -1.42
CA VAL A 17 40.26 64.54 -0.05
C VAL A 17 41.57 63.76 0.11
N ALA A 18 41.89 62.87 -0.83
CA ALA A 18 43.14 62.11 -0.80
C ALA A 18 44.38 63.01 -0.89
N ALA A 19 44.32 64.10 -1.67
CA ALA A 19 45.41 65.07 -1.75
C ALA A 19 45.59 65.87 -0.44
N ILE A 20 44.48 66.28 0.20
CA ILE A 20 44.49 66.97 1.50
C ILE A 20 45.09 66.05 2.57
N GLU A 21 44.60 64.82 2.69
CA GLU A 21 45.11 63.83 3.65
C GLU A 21 46.57 63.43 3.33
N GLY A 22 46.94 63.41 2.05
CA GLY A 22 48.28 63.10 1.60
C GLY A 22 49.33 64.12 2.07
N LEU A 23 49.00 65.42 2.05
CA LEU A 23 49.90 66.48 2.52
C LEU A 23 50.27 66.27 4.00
N SER A 24 49.27 65.97 4.83
CA SER A 24 49.44 65.71 6.27
C SER A 24 50.31 64.50 6.60
N ARG A 25 50.49 63.58 5.65
CA ARG A 25 51.31 62.37 5.80
C ARG A 25 52.75 62.55 5.33
N THR A 26 53.10 63.69 4.75
CA THR A 26 54.48 63.93 4.28
C THR A 26 55.45 64.14 5.44
N GLU A 27 56.69 63.66 5.28
CA GLU A 27 57.74 63.82 6.31
C GLU A 27 58.03 65.30 6.61
N GLN A 28 57.99 66.15 5.59
CA GLN A 28 58.16 67.60 5.74
C GLN A 28 57.06 68.22 6.60
N PHE A 29 55.82 67.78 6.43
CA PHE A 29 54.67 68.23 7.22
C PHE A 29 54.83 67.80 8.69
N VAL A 30 55.21 66.55 8.94
CA VAL A 30 55.46 66.03 10.30
C VAL A 30 56.61 66.79 10.97
N ARG A 31 57.71 67.02 10.26
CA ARG A 31 58.88 67.76 10.77
C ARG A 31 58.54 69.22 11.09
N ALA A 32 57.84 69.91 10.18
CA ALA A 32 57.41 71.29 10.37
C ALA A 32 56.38 71.44 11.50
N ALA A 33 55.61 70.39 11.83
CA ALA A 33 54.64 70.40 12.92
C ALA A 33 55.25 70.31 14.33
N GLN A 34 56.53 69.96 14.47
CA GLN A 34 57.12 69.63 15.78
C GLN A 34 57.57 70.87 16.57
N LYS A 35 58.17 71.87 15.93
CA LYS A 35 58.73 73.06 16.61
C LYS A 35 58.57 74.33 15.77
N PRO A 36 58.32 75.50 16.38
CA PRO A 36 58.21 76.78 15.67
C PRO A 36 59.51 77.24 14.98
N GLN A 37 60.66 76.88 15.54
CA GLN A 37 61.96 77.30 15.00
C GLN A 37 62.46 76.29 13.97
N PRO A 38 62.69 76.68 12.69
CA PRO A 38 63.16 75.77 11.67
C PRO A 38 64.62 75.37 11.95
N LEU A 39 64.86 74.09 12.17
CA LEU A 39 66.21 73.50 12.22
C LEU A 39 66.52 72.87 10.87
N THR A 40 67.12 73.65 9.98
CA THR A 40 67.50 73.20 8.64
C THR A 40 69.01 73.29 8.44
N LYS A 41 69.57 72.26 7.78
CA LYS A 41 71.00 72.18 7.45
C LYS A 41 71.28 72.60 6.02
N THR A 42 70.26 72.57 5.15
CA THR A 42 70.34 73.04 3.76
C THR A 42 69.07 73.83 3.40
N PRO A 43 69.14 74.76 2.43
CA PRO A 43 67.98 75.55 1.99
C PRO A 43 66.79 74.70 1.52
N ASN A 44 67.05 73.49 0.99
CA ASN A 44 66.02 72.60 0.46
C ASN A 44 65.12 71.97 1.55
N GLU A 45 65.48 72.09 2.83
CA GLU A 45 64.66 71.58 3.94
C GLU A 45 63.61 72.60 4.44
N LEU A 46 63.65 73.85 3.97
CA LEU A 46 62.72 74.92 4.33
C LEU A 46 61.52 74.95 3.37
N PHE A 47 60.64 73.94 3.46
CA PHE A 47 59.48 73.85 2.56
C PHE A 47 58.14 74.22 3.21
N LEU A 48 57.90 73.82 4.47
CA LEU A 48 56.66 74.13 5.20
C LEU A 48 57.00 74.81 6.53
N ASP A 49 56.21 75.83 6.89
CA ASP A 49 56.35 76.54 8.16
C ASP A 49 55.37 76.02 9.23
N TYR A 50 55.78 76.10 10.50
CA TYR A 50 55.02 75.61 11.64
C TYR A 50 53.63 76.25 11.77
N HIS A 51 53.48 77.54 11.47
CA HIS A 51 52.21 78.25 11.58
C HIS A 51 51.24 77.86 10.47
N PHE A 52 51.72 77.63 9.25
CA PHE A 52 50.93 77.04 8.16
C PHE A 52 50.42 75.66 8.53
N ILE A 53 51.25 74.76 9.09
CA ILE A 53 50.79 73.43 9.53
C ILE A 53 49.67 73.55 10.56
N LYS A 54 49.80 74.46 11.53
CA LYS A 54 48.77 74.69 12.55
C LYS A 54 47.46 75.17 11.94
N MET A 55 47.52 76.11 11.01
CA MET A 55 46.35 76.61 10.27
C MET A 55 45.72 75.50 9.42
N PHE A 56 46.54 74.75 8.67
CA PHE A 56 46.10 73.67 7.82
C PHE A 56 45.36 72.60 8.62
N LYS A 57 45.94 72.11 9.73
CA LYS A 57 45.28 71.11 10.60
C LYS A 57 43.92 71.58 11.14
N SER A 58 43.80 72.87 11.48
CA SER A 58 42.52 73.41 11.96
C SER A 58 41.44 73.46 10.87
N SER A 59 41.85 73.67 9.62
CA SER A 59 40.95 73.81 8.47
C SER A 59 40.67 72.46 7.78
N GLU A 60 41.61 71.52 7.84
CA GLU A 60 41.56 70.19 7.20
C GLU A 60 40.28 69.43 7.56
N VAL A 61 39.94 69.37 8.85
CA VAL A 61 38.75 68.67 9.34
C VAL A 61 37.47 69.27 8.76
N GLN A 62 37.40 70.59 8.64
CA GLN A 62 36.23 71.29 8.09
C GLN A 62 36.14 71.10 6.57
N LEU A 63 37.27 71.17 5.87
CA LEU A 63 37.35 70.94 4.43
C LEU A 63 36.93 69.52 4.04
N ILE A 64 37.39 68.50 4.78
CA ILE A 64 37.00 67.10 4.53
C ILE A 64 35.49 66.92 4.74
N LYS A 65 34.90 67.53 5.78
CA LYS A 65 33.45 67.47 6.01
C LYS A 65 32.63 68.15 4.91
N MET A 66 33.11 69.25 4.36
CA MET A 66 32.43 69.93 3.24
C MET A 66 32.57 69.17 1.92
N LEU A 67 33.70 68.52 1.68
CA LEU A 67 33.97 67.74 0.47
C LEU A 67 33.33 66.35 0.49
N ARG A 68 33.08 65.80 1.68
CA ARG A 68 32.20 64.65 1.92
C ARG A 68 30.95 65.13 2.66
N PRO A 69 30.07 65.91 2.00
CA PRO A 69 28.79 66.23 2.61
C PRO A 69 28.10 64.89 2.77
N THR A 70 27.93 64.48 4.01
CA THR A 70 27.40 63.18 4.40
C THR A 70 26.09 62.95 3.64
N GLY A 71 26.15 62.17 2.54
CA GLY A 71 25.05 61.27 2.24
C GLY A 71 24.96 60.43 3.49
N GLU A 72 23.82 60.55 4.18
CA GLU A 72 23.54 59.92 5.46
C GLU A 72 24.28 58.59 5.57
N PHE A 73 25.24 58.53 6.49
CA PHE A 73 25.78 57.27 6.94
C PHE A 73 24.67 56.58 7.73
N ASN A 74 23.68 56.01 7.02
CA ASN A 74 22.73 55.04 7.55
C ASN A 74 23.38 53.66 7.49
N GLY A 75 24.45 53.49 8.25
CA GLY A 75 25.19 52.23 8.40
C GLY A 75 24.42 51.14 9.16
N THR A 76 23.16 51.37 9.55
CA THR A 76 22.33 50.40 10.26
C THR A 76 20.95 50.24 9.60
N ALA A 77 20.24 51.32 9.27
CA ALA A 77 18.86 51.25 8.78
C ALA A 77 18.67 50.56 7.40
N SER A 78 19.64 50.70 6.48
CA SER A 78 19.55 50.08 5.13
C SER A 78 19.83 48.57 5.16
N ASN A 79 20.83 48.16 5.95
CA ASN A 79 21.11 46.74 6.19
C ASN A 79 19.98 46.07 6.96
N ASP A 80 19.37 46.75 7.93
CA ASP A 80 18.21 46.22 8.66
C ASP A 80 17.00 45.99 7.74
N SER A 81 16.75 46.88 6.78
CA SER A 81 15.68 46.69 5.79
C SER A 81 15.96 45.48 4.88
N ILE A 82 17.21 45.27 4.47
CA ILE A 82 17.61 44.11 3.65
C ILE A 82 17.49 42.82 4.46
N ILE A 83 18.00 42.81 5.69
CA ILE A 83 17.91 41.69 6.61
C ILE A 83 16.44 41.34 6.90
N GLN A 84 15.58 42.33 7.09
CA GLN A 84 14.15 42.11 7.28
C GLN A 84 13.50 41.47 6.05
N SER A 85 13.87 41.90 4.83
CA SER A 85 13.37 41.29 3.60
C SER A 85 13.80 39.82 3.43
N PHE A 86 15.02 39.47 3.83
CA PHE A 86 15.49 38.07 3.84
C PHE A 86 14.78 37.25 4.91
N LYS A 87 14.53 37.80 6.10
CA LYS A 87 13.73 37.14 7.15
C LYS A 87 12.30 36.87 6.69
N ASP A 88 11.67 37.83 6.03
CA ASP A 88 10.31 37.68 5.49
C ASP A 88 10.27 36.65 4.34
N LEU A 89 11.32 36.59 3.52
CA LEU A 89 11.46 35.57 2.48
C LEU A 89 11.63 34.17 3.08
N ILE A 90 12.49 34.01 4.09
CA ILE A 90 12.68 32.74 4.81
C ILE A 90 11.37 32.29 5.44
N LYS A 91 10.63 33.19 6.10
CA LYS A 91 9.30 32.86 6.66
C LYS A 91 8.33 32.34 5.60
N ARG A 92 8.25 33.00 4.43
CA ARG A 92 7.38 32.53 3.33
C ARG A 92 7.82 31.18 2.81
N GLN A 93 9.13 30.94 2.69
CA GLN A 93 9.66 29.65 2.27
C GLN A 93 9.37 28.56 3.31
N ASP A 94 9.50 28.85 4.60
CA ASP A 94 9.17 27.92 5.68
C ASP A 94 7.67 27.58 5.69
N GLU A 95 6.80 28.57 5.47
CA GLU A 95 5.35 28.38 5.29
C GLU A 95 5.04 27.51 4.06
N GLU A 96 5.69 27.78 2.92
CA GLU A 96 5.51 27.01 1.69
C GLU A 96 6.02 25.56 1.83
N ILE A 97 7.17 25.37 2.48
CA ILE A 97 7.71 24.05 2.84
C ILE A 97 6.73 23.31 3.76
N ALA A 98 6.12 24.00 4.74
CA ALA A 98 5.14 23.39 5.63
C ALA A 98 3.90 22.92 4.86
N VAL A 99 3.38 23.73 3.95
CA VAL A 99 2.25 23.38 3.07
C VAL A 99 2.59 22.19 2.18
N LEU A 100 3.73 22.23 1.49
CA LEU A 100 4.19 21.16 0.62
C LEU A 100 4.41 19.84 1.39
N LYS A 101 4.97 19.89 2.59
CA LYS A 101 5.11 18.71 3.46
C LYS A 101 3.74 18.15 3.85
N GLN A 102 2.76 19.00 4.10
CA GLN A 102 1.40 18.57 4.44
C GLN A 102 0.67 17.96 3.24
N GLU A 103 0.82 18.54 2.05
CA GLU A 103 0.29 17.97 0.80
C GLU A 103 0.96 16.63 0.44
N ALA A 104 2.27 16.51 0.63
CA ALA A 104 3.00 15.27 0.44
C ALA A 104 2.48 14.17 1.38
N LYS A 105 2.28 14.48 2.67
CA LYS A 105 1.65 13.56 3.63
C LYS A 105 0.24 13.16 3.22
N ARG A 106 -0.58 14.12 2.79
CA ARG A 106 -1.96 13.85 2.34
C ARG A 106 -1.98 12.96 1.11
N SER A 107 -1.11 13.24 0.13
CA SER A 107 -0.99 12.45 -1.10
C SER A 107 -0.50 11.03 -0.79
N ALA A 108 0.47 10.88 0.11
CA ALA A 108 0.95 9.57 0.55
C ALA A 108 -0.16 8.76 1.23
N ALA A 109 -0.96 9.39 2.10
CA ALA A 109 -2.10 8.73 2.74
C ALA A 109 -3.17 8.29 1.71
N GLN A 110 -3.43 9.11 0.70
CA GLN A 110 -4.38 8.78 -0.36
C GLN A 110 -3.89 7.63 -1.25
N ILE A 111 -2.59 7.56 -1.55
CA ILE A 111 -1.97 6.44 -2.27
C ILE A 111 -2.10 5.14 -1.47
N GLU A 112 -1.84 5.19 -0.17
CA GLU A 112 -1.96 4.02 0.71
C GLU A 112 -3.42 3.54 0.79
N GLN A 113 -4.37 4.47 0.91
CA GLN A 113 -5.79 4.16 0.93
C GLN A 113 -6.28 3.56 -0.40
N LEU A 114 -5.80 4.06 -1.54
CA LEU A 114 -6.09 3.50 -2.86
C LEU A 114 -5.43 2.13 -3.06
N LYS A 115 -4.24 1.90 -2.51
CA LYS A 115 -3.61 0.58 -2.52
C LYS A 115 -4.41 -0.45 -1.74
N GLN A 116 -4.87 -0.09 -0.55
CA GLN A 116 -5.72 -0.95 0.28
C GLN A 116 -7.10 -1.18 -0.37
N ALA A 117 -7.70 -0.15 -0.98
CA ALA A 117 -8.97 -0.30 -1.71
C ALA A 117 -8.80 -1.12 -3.01
N SER A 118 -7.62 -1.09 -3.61
CA SER A 118 -7.22 -1.94 -4.73
C SER A 118 -6.66 -3.29 -4.25
N ASP A 119 -7.15 -3.80 -3.11
CA ASP A 119 -6.77 -5.12 -2.63
C ASP A 119 -7.21 -6.18 -3.63
N LYS A 120 -6.26 -6.54 -4.48
CA LYS A 120 -6.33 -7.58 -5.50
C LYS A 120 -6.83 -8.91 -4.90
N SER A 121 -6.63 -9.10 -3.59
CA SER A 121 -7.06 -10.28 -2.84
C SER A 121 -8.58 -10.46 -2.82
N GLU A 122 -9.38 -9.39 -2.70
CA GLU A 122 -10.85 -9.53 -2.67
C GLU A 122 -11.39 -9.95 -4.05
N LEU A 123 -10.92 -9.28 -5.11
CA LEU A 123 -11.27 -9.63 -6.49
C LEU A 123 -10.78 -11.03 -6.86
N GLU A 124 -9.58 -11.44 -6.43
CA GLU A 124 -9.08 -12.80 -6.62
C GLU A 124 -9.95 -13.83 -5.89
N ARG A 125 -10.42 -13.51 -4.68
CA ARG A 125 -11.32 -14.39 -3.91
C ARG A 125 -12.70 -14.50 -4.56
N GLU A 126 -13.26 -13.40 -5.04
CA GLU A 126 -14.53 -13.39 -5.78
C GLU A 126 -14.42 -14.19 -7.07
N LEU A 127 -13.32 -14.02 -7.81
CA LEU A 127 -13.07 -14.74 -9.06
C LEU A 127 -12.91 -16.25 -8.82
N GLU A 128 -12.22 -16.65 -7.74
CA GLU A 128 -12.11 -18.06 -7.37
C GLU A 128 -13.45 -18.67 -6.94
N THR A 129 -14.25 -17.90 -6.21
CA THR A 129 -15.62 -18.32 -5.83
C THR A 129 -16.50 -18.49 -7.06
N ALA A 130 -16.44 -17.54 -8.01
CA ALA A 130 -17.20 -17.61 -9.25
C ALA A 130 -16.80 -18.81 -10.12
N LYS A 131 -15.50 -19.12 -10.21
CA LYS A 131 -15.01 -20.32 -10.92
C LYS A 131 -15.55 -21.60 -10.30
N LYS A 132 -15.48 -21.73 -8.97
CA LYS A 132 -16.00 -22.89 -8.26
C LYS A 132 -17.50 -23.09 -8.52
N ASN A 133 -18.29 -22.03 -8.43
CA ASN A 133 -19.73 -22.08 -8.71
C ASN A 133 -20.03 -22.49 -10.16
N LEU A 134 -19.23 -22.03 -11.11
CA LEU A 134 -19.36 -22.40 -12.52
C LEU A 134 -19.09 -23.90 -12.74
N GLU A 135 -18.06 -24.43 -12.07
CA GLU A 135 -17.69 -25.84 -12.17
C GLU A 135 -18.76 -26.76 -11.55
N GLU A 136 -19.30 -26.38 -10.39
CA GLU A 136 -20.45 -27.05 -9.76
C GLU A 136 -21.68 -27.04 -10.68
N SER A 137 -21.99 -25.90 -11.30
CA SER A 137 -23.10 -25.79 -12.25
C SER A 137 -22.91 -26.70 -13.47
N ARG A 138 -21.70 -26.76 -14.03
CA ARG A 138 -21.36 -27.68 -15.14
C ARG A 138 -21.54 -29.14 -14.76
N ALA A 139 -21.11 -29.53 -13.56
CA ALA A 139 -21.28 -30.90 -13.06
C ALA A 139 -22.77 -31.27 -12.90
N GLN A 140 -23.60 -30.32 -12.44
CA GLN A 140 -25.04 -30.53 -12.33
C GLN A 140 -25.71 -30.70 -13.71
N ILE A 141 -25.32 -29.89 -14.70
CA ILE A 141 -25.83 -30.02 -16.08
C ILE A 141 -25.47 -31.38 -16.66
N ALA A 142 -24.22 -31.83 -16.53
CA ALA A 142 -23.79 -33.15 -17.02
C ALA A 142 -24.60 -34.29 -16.38
N LYS A 143 -24.93 -34.17 -15.08
CA LYS A 143 -25.79 -35.14 -14.38
C LYS A 143 -27.23 -35.12 -14.91
N ALA A 144 -27.77 -33.93 -15.17
CA ALA A 144 -29.11 -33.77 -15.72
C ALA A 144 -29.22 -34.40 -17.12
N ASP A 145 -28.23 -34.18 -17.98
CA ASP A 145 -28.15 -34.78 -19.32
C ASP A 145 -28.10 -36.30 -19.25
N GLY A 146 -27.30 -36.86 -18.33
CA GLY A 146 -27.23 -38.30 -18.09
C GLY A 146 -28.59 -38.89 -17.65
N MET A 147 -29.29 -38.20 -16.76
CA MET A 147 -30.63 -38.62 -16.31
C MET A 147 -31.66 -38.53 -17.43
N GLN A 148 -31.56 -37.52 -18.30
CA GLN A 148 -32.46 -37.36 -19.45
C GLN A 148 -32.27 -38.50 -20.46
N LEU A 149 -31.03 -38.92 -20.74
CA LEU A 149 -30.74 -40.08 -21.59
C LEU A 149 -31.31 -41.37 -20.99
N GLN A 150 -31.19 -41.57 -19.67
CA GLN A 150 -31.76 -42.74 -19.00
C GLN A 150 -33.29 -42.77 -19.10
N ILE A 151 -33.95 -41.62 -18.97
CA ILE A 151 -35.40 -41.49 -19.14
C ILE A 151 -35.81 -41.82 -20.59
N GLN A 152 -35.08 -41.32 -21.59
CA GLN A 152 -35.36 -41.63 -23.00
C GLN A 152 -35.24 -43.13 -23.28
N GLU A 153 -34.20 -43.79 -22.75
CA GLU A 153 -34.02 -45.22 -22.90
C GLU A 153 -35.15 -46.02 -22.21
N MET A 154 -35.57 -45.58 -21.02
CA MET A 154 -36.71 -46.17 -20.32
C MET A 154 -37.99 -46.07 -21.16
N TYR A 155 -38.28 -44.91 -21.78
CA TYR A 155 -39.42 -44.76 -22.68
C TYR A 155 -39.30 -45.68 -23.90
N ARG A 156 -38.12 -45.78 -24.52
CA ARG A 156 -37.86 -46.65 -25.67
C ARG A 156 -38.16 -48.12 -25.33
N VAL A 157 -37.66 -48.60 -24.19
CA VAL A 157 -37.89 -49.96 -23.71
C VAL A 157 -39.36 -50.18 -23.39
N ASN A 158 -40.03 -49.22 -22.74
CA ASN A 158 -41.47 -49.33 -22.44
C ASN A 158 -42.31 -49.47 -23.72
N GLU A 159 -41.99 -48.69 -24.75
CA GLU A 159 -42.66 -48.76 -26.06
C GLU A 159 -42.46 -50.12 -26.73
N GLN A 160 -41.25 -50.69 -26.66
CA GLN A 160 -40.97 -52.04 -27.17
C GLN A 160 -41.81 -53.10 -26.45
N TRP A 161 -41.85 -53.05 -25.12
CA TRP A 161 -42.66 -53.97 -24.31
C TRP A 161 -44.15 -53.84 -24.62
N ARG A 162 -44.66 -52.61 -24.84
CA ARG A 162 -46.05 -52.40 -25.27
C ARG A 162 -46.32 -53.02 -26.62
N GLY A 163 -45.40 -52.87 -27.57
CA GLY A 163 -45.50 -53.48 -28.90
C GLY A 163 -45.49 -55.02 -28.84
N GLU A 164 -44.63 -55.62 -28.02
CA GLU A 164 -44.60 -57.08 -27.82
C GLU A 164 -45.87 -57.58 -27.13
N ALA A 165 -46.32 -56.92 -26.07
CA ALA A 165 -47.59 -57.25 -25.41
C ALA A 165 -48.78 -57.18 -26.38
N ALA A 166 -48.81 -56.20 -27.27
CA ALA A 166 -49.84 -56.09 -28.31
C ALA A 166 -49.78 -57.26 -29.32
N LYS A 167 -48.58 -57.69 -29.73
CA LYS A 167 -48.40 -58.86 -30.60
C LYS A 167 -48.88 -60.14 -29.93
N TYR A 168 -48.50 -60.37 -28.68
CA TYR A 168 -48.94 -61.54 -27.91
C TYR A 168 -50.46 -61.55 -27.72
N LYS A 169 -51.06 -60.38 -27.47
CA LYS A 169 -52.52 -60.24 -27.40
C LYS A 169 -53.18 -60.63 -28.73
N GLN A 170 -52.68 -60.13 -29.85
CA GLN A 170 -53.21 -60.50 -31.18
C GLN A 170 -53.05 -62.00 -31.47
N TRP A 171 -51.90 -62.59 -31.13
CA TRP A 171 -51.70 -64.03 -31.28
C TRP A 171 -52.65 -64.84 -30.41
N ALA A 172 -52.90 -64.43 -29.17
CA ALA A 172 -53.89 -65.07 -28.31
C ALA A 172 -55.30 -64.99 -28.91
N GLU A 173 -55.71 -63.82 -29.40
CA GLU A 173 -57.01 -63.62 -30.07
C GLU A 173 -57.15 -64.49 -31.33
N GLN A 174 -56.12 -64.54 -32.19
CA GLN A 174 -56.11 -65.37 -33.39
C GLN A 174 -56.16 -66.86 -33.05
N TRP A 175 -55.40 -67.29 -32.04
CA TRP A 175 -55.39 -68.69 -31.60
C TRP A 175 -56.74 -69.10 -31.02
N GLN A 176 -57.38 -68.22 -30.24
CA GLN A 176 -58.73 -68.41 -29.72
C GLN A 176 -59.76 -68.52 -30.86
N GLN A 177 -59.70 -67.65 -31.87
CA GLN A 177 -60.58 -67.72 -33.04
C GLN A 177 -60.37 -68.99 -33.86
N TYR A 178 -59.12 -69.41 -34.06
CA TYR A 178 -58.79 -70.66 -34.75
C TYR A 178 -59.39 -71.87 -34.03
N GLN A 179 -59.27 -71.93 -32.70
CA GLN A 179 -59.88 -73.00 -31.90
C GLN A 179 -61.41 -73.01 -31.99
N ILE A 180 -62.05 -71.85 -31.97
CA ILE A 180 -63.51 -71.74 -32.12
C ILE A 180 -63.94 -72.21 -33.53
N ALA A 181 -63.18 -71.88 -34.58
CA ALA A 181 -63.50 -72.24 -35.96
C ALA A 181 -63.31 -73.75 -36.26
N GLN A 182 -62.46 -74.44 -35.51
CA GLN A 182 -62.20 -75.89 -35.65
C GLN A 182 -63.29 -76.78 -35.01
N LEU A 183 -64.37 -76.20 -34.46
CA LEU A 183 -65.40 -76.94 -33.74
C LEU A 183 -66.72 -77.09 -34.52
N PRO A 184 -67.00 -78.26 -35.13
CA PRO A 184 -68.27 -78.54 -35.81
C PRO A 184 -69.37 -79.09 -34.89
N ASN A 185 -69.03 -79.54 -33.66
CA ASN A 185 -70.00 -79.89 -32.62
C ASN A 185 -69.32 -79.78 -31.23
N PRO A 186 -69.88 -79.01 -30.27
CA PRO A 186 -69.34 -78.79 -28.92
C PRO A 186 -69.70 -80.00 -28.04
N THR A 187 -68.88 -80.49 -27.10
CA THR A 187 -68.89 -79.88 -25.76
C THR A 187 -67.82 -80.41 -24.79
N GLU A 188 -67.11 -81.52 -25.05
CA GLU A 188 -66.19 -82.09 -24.03
C GLU A 188 -64.71 -81.97 -24.38
N THR A 189 -64.26 -82.50 -25.52
CA THR A 189 -62.81 -82.57 -25.83
C THR A 189 -62.20 -81.19 -26.07
N ALA A 190 -62.95 -80.30 -26.71
CA ALA A 190 -62.52 -78.93 -26.98
C ALA A 190 -62.53 -78.05 -25.73
N VAL A 191 -63.52 -78.28 -24.85
CA VAL A 191 -63.60 -77.61 -23.55
C VAL A 191 -62.44 -78.05 -22.67
N GLN A 192 -62.09 -79.35 -22.67
CA GLN A 192 -60.91 -79.86 -21.96
C GLN A 192 -59.60 -79.24 -22.49
N TYR A 193 -59.46 -79.12 -23.81
CA TYR A 193 -58.26 -78.53 -24.41
C TYR A 193 -58.14 -77.03 -24.11
N LEU A 194 -59.24 -76.28 -24.22
CA LEU A 194 -59.29 -74.88 -23.85
C LEU A 194 -59.05 -74.67 -22.35
N GLN A 195 -59.60 -75.53 -21.48
CA GLN A 195 -59.33 -75.48 -20.03
C GLN A 195 -57.86 -75.75 -19.70
N GLN A 196 -57.24 -76.73 -20.37
CA GLN A 196 -55.83 -77.02 -20.17
C GLN A 196 -54.95 -75.83 -20.59
N GLN A 197 -55.32 -75.17 -21.67
CA GLN A 197 -54.54 -74.04 -22.15
C GLN A 197 -54.77 -72.76 -21.35
N VAL A 198 -56.00 -72.51 -20.86
CA VAL A 198 -56.29 -71.46 -19.87
C VAL A 198 -55.47 -71.70 -18.60
N GLN A 199 -55.40 -72.94 -18.09
CA GLN A 199 -54.54 -73.26 -16.95
C GLN A 199 -53.05 -72.96 -17.21
N GLN A 200 -52.54 -73.27 -18.40
CA GLN A 200 -51.16 -72.94 -18.76
C GLN A 200 -50.93 -71.43 -18.83
N LEU A 201 -51.87 -70.66 -19.40
CA LEU A 201 -51.78 -69.21 -19.48
C LEU A 201 -51.89 -68.56 -18.09
N GLU A 202 -52.78 -69.05 -17.23
CA GLU A 202 -52.89 -68.63 -15.83
C GLU A 202 -51.61 -68.90 -15.06
N GLN A 203 -50.97 -70.06 -15.27
CA GLN A 203 -49.70 -70.39 -14.65
C GLN A 203 -48.54 -69.49 -15.14
N GLN A 204 -48.52 -69.16 -16.43
CA GLN A 204 -47.54 -68.22 -16.99
C GLN A 204 -47.76 -66.79 -16.47
N LEU A 205 -49.01 -66.34 -16.36
CA LEU A 205 -49.33 -65.05 -15.74
C LEU A 205 -48.93 -65.02 -14.27
N ALA A 206 -49.22 -66.08 -13.51
CA ALA A 206 -48.84 -66.19 -12.11
C ALA A 206 -47.32 -66.10 -11.94
N TYR A 207 -46.56 -66.81 -12.79
CA TYR A 207 -45.09 -66.73 -12.79
C TYR A 207 -44.60 -65.32 -13.16
N GLY A 208 -45.18 -64.69 -14.19
CA GLY A 208 -44.84 -63.32 -14.59
C GLY A 208 -45.10 -62.29 -13.50
N TYR A 209 -46.24 -62.39 -12.80
CA TYR A 209 -46.55 -61.53 -11.65
C TYR A 209 -45.56 -61.74 -10.50
N GLN A 210 -45.22 -63.00 -10.19
CA GLN A 210 -44.27 -63.32 -9.13
C GLN A 210 -42.87 -62.77 -9.44
N ALA A 211 -42.40 -62.94 -10.68
CA ALA A 211 -41.13 -62.38 -11.14
C ALA A 211 -41.12 -60.84 -11.11
N PHE A 212 -42.21 -60.20 -11.52
CA PHE A 212 -42.35 -58.75 -11.44
C PHE A 212 -42.35 -58.24 -9.99
N GLU A 213 -43.06 -58.93 -9.09
CA GLU A 213 -43.11 -58.57 -7.68
C GLU A 213 -41.73 -58.73 -7.01
N GLU A 214 -40.99 -59.78 -7.36
CA GLU A 214 -39.63 -60.03 -6.88
C GLU A 214 -38.63 -58.99 -7.42
N HIS A 215 -38.73 -58.65 -8.71
CA HIS A 215 -37.94 -57.57 -9.30
C HIS A 215 -38.25 -56.20 -8.65
N SER A 216 -39.52 -55.92 -8.38
CA SER A 216 -39.96 -54.70 -7.69
C SER A 216 -39.40 -54.63 -6.26
N LYS A 217 -39.46 -55.72 -5.50
CA LYS A 217 -38.84 -55.84 -4.16
C LYS A 217 -37.32 -55.62 -4.21
N SER A 218 -36.65 -56.22 -5.18
CA SER A 218 -35.20 -56.04 -5.37
C SER A 218 -34.85 -54.59 -5.72
N THR A 219 -35.62 -53.97 -6.61
CA THR A 219 -35.43 -52.55 -7.00
C THR A 219 -35.66 -51.61 -5.82
N ALA A 220 -36.71 -51.85 -5.02
CA ALA A 220 -36.99 -51.08 -3.81
C ALA A 220 -35.86 -51.23 -2.77
N LYS A 221 -35.29 -52.43 -2.63
CA LYS A 221 -34.14 -52.68 -1.75
C LYS A 221 -32.91 -51.90 -2.22
N TYR A 222 -32.57 -51.96 -3.51
CA TYR A 222 -31.45 -51.17 -4.04
C TYR A 222 -31.64 -49.66 -3.85
N ALA A 223 -32.87 -49.15 -4.02
CA ALA A 223 -33.17 -47.74 -3.76
C ALA A 223 -32.96 -47.37 -2.29
N SER A 224 -33.39 -48.23 -1.35
CA SER A 224 -33.16 -48.06 0.09
C SER A 224 -31.68 -48.07 0.44
N ASP A 225 -30.93 -49.06 -0.07
CA ASP A 225 -29.49 -49.20 0.17
C ASP A 225 -28.74 -47.95 -0.35
N CYS A 226 -29.08 -47.47 -1.55
CA CYS A 226 -28.51 -46.23 -2.11
C CYS A 226 -28.79 -45.00 -1.23
N ALA A 227 -30.00 -44.88 -0.68
CA ALA A 227 -30.34 -43.78 0.23
C ALA A 227 -29.53 -43.86 1.53
N GLU A 228 -29.33 -45.05 2.08
CA GLU A 228 -28.53 -45.27 3.28
C GLU A 228 -27.05 -44.97 3.04
N TRP A 229 -26.48 -45.45 1.93
CA TRP A 229 -25.10 -45.13 1.56
C TRP A 229 -24.87 -43.64 1.36
N LYS A 230 -25.84 -42.94 0.73
CA LYS A 230 -25.78 -41.49 0.57
C LYS A 230 -25.79 -40.78 1.93
N HIS A 231 -26.66 -41.17 2.84
CA HIS A 231 -26.70 -40.59 4.18
C HIS A 231 -25.39 -40.83 4.95
N ARG A 232 -24.83 -42.05 4.89
CA ARG A 232 -23.53 -42.36 5.52
C ARG A 232 -22.40 -41.51 4.95
N ALA A 233 -22.40 -41.26 3.64
CA ALA A 233 -21.42 -40.37 3.01
C ALA A 233 -21.56 -38.93 3.51
N GLU A 234 -22.78 -38.39 3.58
CA GLU A 234 -23.05 -37.04 4.09
C GLU A 234 -22.59 -36.88 5.56
N VAL A 235 -22.82 -37.88 6.41
CA VAL A 235 -22.35 -37.87 7.81
C VAL A 235 -20.82 -37.89 7.88
N ALA A 236 -20.16 -38.76 7.10
CA ALA A 236 -18.70 -38.84 7.08
C ALA A 236 -18.05 -37.54 6.57
N GLU A 237 -18.64 -36.89 5.56
CA GLU A 237 -18.19 -35.59 5.07
C GLU A 237 -18.33 -34.49 6.15
N ALA A 238 -19.43 -34.49 6.91
CA ALA A 238 -19.63 -33.54 8.00
C ALA A 238 -18.64 -33.74 9.15
N GLU A 239 -18.30 -34.98 9.49
CA GLU A 239 -17.27 -35.30 10.50
C GLU A 239 -15.88 -34.81 10.05
N LEU A 240 -15.50 -35.09 8.80
CA LEU A 240 -14.25 -34.59 8.20
C LEU A 240 -14.18 -33.06 8.18
N ALA A 241 -15.28 -32.38 7.91
CA ALA A 241 -15.36 -30.92 7.95
C ALA A 241 -15.10 -30.38 9.36
N LYS A 242 -15.74 -30.97 10.38
CA LYS A 242 -15.52 -30.60 11.80
C LYS A 242 -14.06 -30.81 12.21
N GLU A 243 -13.45 -31.93 11.83
CA GLU A 243 -12.05 -32.21 12.17
C GLU A 243 -11.08 -31.23 11.50
N ARG A 244 -11.32 -30.86 10.24
CA ARG A 244 -10.55 -29.82 9.54
C ARG A 244 -10.65 -28.47 10.22
N GLU A 245 -11.84 -28.10 10.68
CA GLU A 245 -12.07 -26.82 11.37
C GLU A 245 -11.39 -26.80 12.76
N ALA A 246 -11.50 -27.89 13.52
CA ALA A 246 -10.79 -28.04 14.80
C ALA A 246 -9.26 -27.91 14.62
N LYS A 247 -8.71 -28.56 13.60
CA LYS A 247 -7.27 -28.51 13.29
C LYS A 247 -6.84 -27.10 12.85
N ARG A 248 -7.70 -26.38 12.14
CA ARG A 248 -7.45 -24.97 11.77
C ARG A 248 -7.44 -24.06 12.99
N GLN A 249 -8.37 -24.22 13.93
CA GLN A 249 -8.41 -23.45 15.17
C GLN A 249 -7.18 -23.74 16.05
N GLN A 250 -6.79 -25.01 16.17
CA GLN A 250 -5.60 -25.40 16.92
C GLN A 250 -4.32 -24.78 16.35
N ASN A 251 -4.14 -24.80 15.02
CA ASN A 251 -2.99 -24.17 14.37
C ASN A 251 -2.98 -22.65 14.53
N ALA A 252 -4.15 -22.00 14.52
CA ALA A 252 -4.26 -20.56 14.74
C ALA A 252 -3.86 -20.15 16.16
N LEU A 253 -4.28 -20.94 17.18
CA LEU A 253 -3.88 -20.73 18.58
C LEU A 253 -2.37 -20.91 18.75
N HIS A 254 -1.80 -22.01 18.22
CA HIS A 254 -0.37 -22.28 18.34
C HIS A 254 0.50 -21.21 17.68
N ASN A 255 0.12 -20.73 16.49
CA ASN A 255 0.86 -19.65 15.83
C ASN A 255 0.72 -18.32 16.57
N GLY A 256 -0.45 -18.03 17.16
CA GLY A 256 -0.66 -16.84 17.98
C GLY A 256 0.18 -16.83 19.25
N GLU A 257 0.28 -17.97 19.94
CA GLU A 257 1.12 -18.12 21.14
C GLU A 257 2.61 -17.96 20.82
N ASN A 258 3.09 -18.58 19.74
CA ASN A 258 4.48 -18.43 19.31
C ASN A 258 4.82 -16.98 18.95
N GLY A 259 3.95 -16.29 18.20
CA GLY A 259 4.17 -14.89 17.82
C GLY A 259 4.13 -13.93 19.01
N LEU A 260 3.27 -14.18 20.01
CA LEU A 260 3.26 -13.41 21.26
C LEU A 260 4.54 -13.61 22.08
N SER A 261 5.03 -14.85 22.14
CA SER A 261 6.28 -15.16 22.85
C SER A 261 7.49 -14.50 22.20
N GLU A 262 7.59 -14.54 20.86
CA GLU A 262 8.68 -13.92 20.11
C GLU A 262 8.65 -12.39 20.22
N LEU A 263 7.46 -11.79 20.16
CA LEU A 263 7.29 -10.35 20.38
C LEU A 263 7.68 -9.91 21.79
N ALA A 264 7.38 -10.72 22.81
CA ALA A 264 7.76 -10.44 24.19
C ALA A 264 9.29 -10.48 24.37
N ALA A 265 9.97 -11.45 23.75
CA ALA A 265 11.43 -11.55 23.77
C ALA A 265 12.08 -10.34 23.09
N LEU A 266 11.59 -9.94 21.91
CA LEU A 266 12.12 -8.80 21.16
C LEU A 266 11.98 -7.47 21.93
N LYS A 267 10.86 -7.30 22.65
CA LYS A 267 10.65 -6.12 23.51
C LYS A 267 11.64 -6.07 24.68
N ALA A 268 11.90 -7.21 25.31
CA ALA A 268 12.87 -7.28 26.40
C ALA A 268 14.28 -6.94 25.90
N GLU A 269 14.69 -7.46 24.74
CA GLU A 269 15.97 -7.10 24.11
C GLU A 269 16.07 -5.61 23.75
N GLN A 270 14.96 -4.99 23.30
CA GLN A 270 14.91 -3.56 23.04
C GLN A 270 15.08 -2.72 24.32
N GLU A 271 14.46 -3.12 25.43
CA GLU A 271 14.62 -2.45 26.72
C GLU A 271 16.06 -2.54 27.23
N ASP A 272 16.69 -3.71 27.15
CA ASP A 272 18.10 -3.88 27.53
C ASP A 272 19.04 -3.01 26.68
N LEU A 273 18.77 -2.90 25.37
CA LEU A 273 19.54 -2.03 24.48
C LEU A 273 19.41 -0.55 24.87
N LEU A 274 18.20 -0.10 25.23
CA LEU A 274 17.97 1.27 25.69
C LEU A 274 18.72 1.56 27.00
N VAL A 275 18.76 0.61 27.92
CA VAL A 275 19.54 0.72 29.16
C VAL A 275 21.04 0.87 28.86
N LEU A 276 21.58 0.06 27.94
CA LEU A 276 22.96 0.16 27.48
C LEU A 276 23.28 1.50 26.82
N LEU A 277 22.39 2.00 25.97
CA LEU A 277 22.54 3.31 25.32
C LEU A 277 22.51 4.45 26.33
N ALA A 278 21.64 4.37 27.35
CA ALA A 278 21.60 5.35 28.42
C ALA A 278 22.90 5.33 29.26
N ASP A 279 23.45 4.15 29.57
CA ASP A 279 24.74 4.04 30.27
C ASP A 279 25.90 4.58 29.42
N GLN A 280 25.90 4.32 28.11
CA GLN A 280 26.88 4.91 27.18
C GLN A 280 26.75 6.43 27.13
N HIS A 281 25.55 6.96 27.03
CA HIS A 281 25.32 8.40 27.03
C HIS A 281 25.83 9.04 28.32
N ASN A 282 25.55 8.43 29.48
CA ASN A 282 26.08 8.88 30.77
C ASN A 282 27.63 8.86 30.80
N LYS A 283 28.27 7.83 30.25
CA LYS A 283 29.74 7.77 30.13
C LYS A 283 30.30 8.84 29.21
N ILE A 284 29.67 9.06 28.05
CA ILE A 284 30.05 10.12 27.10
C ILE A 284 29.98 11.47 27.80
N THR A 285 28.89 11.75 28.52
CA THR A 285 28.72 12.99 29.29
C THR A 285 29.80 13.14 30.37
N GLN A 286 30.14 12.07 31.11
CA GLN A 286 31.24 12.10 32.08
C GLN A 286 32.60 12.37 31.43
N TYR A 287 32.88 11.77 30.27
CA TYR A 287 34.13 11.99 29.53
C TYR A 287 34.21 13.41 28.96
N ARG A 288 33.11 13.92 28.39
CA ARG A 288 33.01 15.32 27.93
C ARG A 288 33.29 16.29 29.08
N ASN A 289 32.71 16.07 30.26
CA ASN A 289 32.98 16.91 31.44
C ASN A 289 34.45 16.84 31.88
N ARG A 290 35.05 15.63 31.93
CA ARG A 290 36.47 15.46 32.28
C ARG A 290 37.41 16.16 31.29
N LEU A 291 37.07 16.16 30.01
CA LEU A 291 37.83 16.84 28.96
C LEU A 291 37.72 18.37 29.08
N LYS A 292 36.53 18.89 29.44
CA LYS A 292 36.33 20.31 29.77
C LYS A 292 37.18 20.74 30.97
N ASP A 293 37.22 19.95 32.05
CA ASP A 293 38.07 20.22 33.22
C ASP A 293 39.58 20.28 32.88
N LEU A 294 40.00 19.49 31.89
CA LEU A 294 41.38 19.42 31.38
C LEU A 294 41.70 20.50 30.33
N HIS A 295 40.81 21.47 30.10
CA HIS A 295 40.95 22.54 29.10
C HIS A 295 41.12 22.03 27.65
N GLN A 296 40.63 20.83 27.34
CA GLN A 296 40.56 20.34 25.97
C GLN A 296 39.26 20.79 25.30
N VAL A 297 39.33 21.12 24.01
CA VAL A 297 38.16 21.48 23.21
C VAL A 297 37.26 20.26 23.07
N VAL A 298 36.03 20.37 23.58
CA VAL A 298 34.98 19.36 23.42
C VAL A 298 33.99 19.90 22.41
N THR A 299 33.80 19.21 21.30
CA THR A 299 32.70 19.44 20.37
C THR A 299 31.42 18.97 21.04
N ASP A 300 30.63 19.92 21.55
CA ASP A 300 29.27 19.66 22.00
C ASP A 300 28.39 19.45 20.75
N GLU A 301 27.62 18.36 20.72
CA GLU A 301 26.64 18.06 19.66
C GLU A 301 25.25 18.64 19.99
N GLU A 302 25.15 19.56 20.96
CA GLU A 302 23.89 20.24 21.32
C GLU A 302 23.72 21.63 20.67
N ASP A 303 24.55 21.95 19.67
CA ASP A 303 24.31 23.08 18.77
C ASP A 303 23.69 22.57 17.44
N ASP A 304 22.46 22.05 17.51
CA ASP A 304 21.50 21.92 16.38
C ASP A 304 20.04 21.82 16.90
#